data_AF-V1CC12-F1
#
_entry.id   AF-V1CC12-F1
#
_cell.length_a   1.000
_cell.length_b   1.000
_cell.length_c   1.000
_cell.angle_alpha   90.00
_cell.angle_beta   90.00
_cell.angle_gamma   90.00
#
_symmetry.space_group_name_H-M   'P 1'
#
loop_
_entity.id
_entity.type
_entity.pdbx_description
1 polymer ?
#
loop_
_entity_poly.entity_id
_entity_poly.type
_entity_poly.pdbx_seq_one_letter_code
_entity_poly.pdbx_strand_id
1 'polypeptide(L)'
;MKREKIRNVYMFDTQVENIFINEHLVSATGEQIKVFLMGLMYAEIGMDISDEDLAQSLGVDLSVVLEAWRYWIKKKVVRRSESGIEFLNLKERVYGDNHDCECAHQISRESGNSNNCGKDIVDKAEKQTSADEFHPLIDRDLLNLFSRVENIVSRPLNHKERELIADFVLHMNASSEIVAYGFKYSYDRDKKSVEYIRKVIQDWVHSGYRTEEDVEKEISKYDQRFHVYKRIMRALGFSRMPSEAERQIMDNWMELGVAVGTMVEACGKTAGISNPNIKYVDKIILGDLAEKKGTSSESQNGQTVSRKQIVEYVEKLREDEEEAAKERIVEIENKIPEIAKLRERSRKNIMELASVSGDSQERNKKIELIRKENEKIRESINSLLHKNNIPVDYMEIRYKCRLCKDNLFLDDGSQCRCFLEREKELRATLSVEDE
;
A
#
# COMPACT_ATOMS: atom_id res chain seq x y z
N MET A 1 -23.69 5.33 22.42
CA MET A 1 -22.23 5.55 22.59
C MET A 1 -21.51 4.49 21.76
N LYS A 2 -20.57 4.88 20.89
CA LYS A 2 -19.79 3.94 20.04
C LYS A 2 -18.31 4.21 20.29
N ARG A 3 -17.50 3.15 20.42
CA ARG A 3 -16.04 3.20 20.50
C ARG A 3 -15.48 2.69 19.17
N GLU A 4 -14.44 3.33 18.66
CA GLU A 4 -13.78 2.93 17.41
C GLU A 4 -13.16 1.53 17.52
N LYS A 5 -13.20 0.78 16.41
CA LYS A 5 -12.53 -0.52 16.32
C LYS A 5 -11.09 -0.31 15.89
N ILE A 6 -10.21 -0.64 16.82
CA ILE A 6 -8.79 -0.77 16.64
C ILE A 6 -8.50 -1.91 15.64
N ARG A 7 -7.74 -1.62 14.59
CA ARG A 7 -7.37 -2.59 13.54
C ARG A 7 -5.85 -2.86 13.47
N ASN A 8 -5.07 -2.25 14.35
CA ASN A 8 -3.63 -2.38 14.42
C ASN A 8 -3.23 -3.10 15.70
N VAL A 9 -2.28 -4.03 15.59
CA VAL A 9 -1.78 -4.82 16.72
C VAL A 9 -1.20 -3.92 17.82
N TYR A 10 -0.54 -2.83 17.43
CA TYR A 10 -0.03 -1.79 18.34
C TYR A 10 -1.09 -0.79 18.83
N MET A 11 -2.32 -0.91 18.33
CA MET A 11 -3.45 -0.13 18.84
C MET A 11 -4.38 -0.98 19.69
N PHE A 12 -4.14 -2.31 19.83
CA PHE A 12 -4.91 -3.13 20.76
C PHE A 12 -4.62 -2.69 22.20
N ASP A 13 -5.68 -2.73 23.00
CA ASP A 13 -5.59 -2.43 24.42
C ASP A 13 -4.95 -3.66 25.11
N THR A 14 -3.76 -3.53 25.68
CA THR A 14 -3.16 -4.56 26.54
C THR A 14 -3.89 -4.60 27.87
N GLN A 15 -4.52 -5.73 28.21
CA GLN A 15 -5.34 -5.81 29.41
C GLN A 15 -4.50 -6.14 30.64
N VAL A 16 -4.34 -5.14 31.52
CA VAL A 16 -3.67 -5.32 32.81
C VAL A 16 -4.71 -5.63 33.89
N GLU A 17 -4.54 -6.72 34.61
CA GLU A 17 -5.43 -7.06 35.72
C GLU A 17 -5.37 -5.99 36.83
N ASN A 18 -6.53 -5.52 37.31
CA ASN A 18 -6.58 -4.52 38.39
C ASN A 18 -5.85 -4.98 39.67
N ILE A 19 -5.79 -6.30 39.91
CA ILE A 19 -5.03 -6.90 41.03
C ILE A 19 -3.54 -6.59 40.89
N PHE A 20 -2.98 -6.68 39.67
CA PHE A 20 -1.60 -6.29 39.40
C PHE A 20 -1.36 -4.80 39.67
N ILE A 21 -2.29 -3.94 39.24
CA ILE A 21 -2.17 -2.48 39.42
C ILE A 21 -2.14 -2.12 40.90
N ASN A 22 -3.02 -2.72 41.70
CA ASN A 22 -3.13 -2.40 43.12
C ASN A 22 -1.98 -3.00 43.95
N GLU A 23 -1.57 -4.23 43.67
CA GLU A 23 -0.63 -4.99 44.52
C GLU A 23 0.84 -4.89 44.10
N HIS A 24 1.10 -4.61 42.83
CA HIS A 24 2.45 -4.79 42.27
C HIS A 24 2.99 -3.54 41.57
N LEU A 25 2.15 -2.81 40.85
CA LEU A 25 2.56 -1.65 40.07
C LEU A 25 3.14 -0.51 40.92
N VAL A 26 2.58 -0.26 42.11
CA VAL A 26 3.01 0.85 43.01
C VAL A 26 4.46 0.72 43.47
N SER A 27 4.98 -0.51 43.56
CA SER A 27 6.33 -0.81 44.08
C SER A 27 7.39 -1.06 43.00
N ALA A 28 7.03 -0.90 41.72
CA ALA A 28 7.88 -1.20 40.58
C ALA A 28 8.49 0.08 39.97
N THR A 29 9.70 -0.05 39.41
CA THR A 29 10.34 1.07 38.70
C THR A 29 9.74 1.27 37.31
N GLY A 30 9.95 2.46 36.73
CA GLY A 30 9.42 2.78 35.40
C GLY A 30 9.91 1.79 34.32
N GLU A 31 11.16 1.35 34.40
CA GLU A 31 11.76 0.37 33.49
C GLU A 31 11.13 -1.02 33.68
N GLN A 32 10.90 -1.44 34.93
CA GLN A 32 10.25 -2.72 35.23
C GLN A 32 8.83 -2.77 34.67
N ILE A 33 8.08 -1.66 34.81
CA ILE A 33 6.71 -1.55 34.27
C ILE A 33 6.73 -1.58 32.74
N LYS A 34 7.65 -0.85 32.10
CA LYS A 34 7.78 -0.84 30.63
C LYS A 34 8.07 -2.22 30.08
N VAL A 35 9.00 -2.96 30.69
CA VAL A 35 9.34 -4.33 30.29
C VAL A 35 8.14 -5.27 30.45
N PHE A 36 7.42 -5.19 31.58
CA PHE A 36 6.24 -6.01 31.84
C PHE A 36 5.12 -5.76 30.82
N LEU A 37 4.75 -4.50 30.60
CA LEU A 37 3.65 -4.13 29.69
C LEU A 37 3.97 -4.48 28.24
N MET A 38 5.22 -4.25 27.82
CA MET A 38 5.64 -4.57 26.46
C MET A 38 5.66 -6.09 26.24
N GLY A 39 6.19 -6.87 27.19
CA GLY A 39 6.15 -8.32 27.09
C GLY A 39 4.72 -8.88 27.14
N LEU A 40 3.84 -8.30 27.96
CA LEU A 40 2.43 -8.70 28.04
C LEU A 40 1.70 -8.42 26.72
N MET A 41 1.94 -7.26 26.11
CA MET A 41 1.41 -6.92 24.79
C MET A 41 1.81 -7.97 23.75
N TYR A 42 3.09 -8.37 23.71
CA TYR A 42 3.58 -9.40 22.78
C TYR A 42 2.98 -10.78 23.05
N ALA A 43 2.84 -11.16 24.32
CA ALA A 43 2.21 -12.43 24.71
C ALA A 43 0.72 -12.48 24.33
N GLU A 44 -0.04 -11.40 24.53
CA GLU A 44 -1.48 -11.35 24.20
C GLU A 44 -1.76 -11.40 22.69
N ILE A 45 -0.84 -10.91 21.87
CA ILE A 45 -0.94 -10.95 20.41
C ILE A 45 -0.35 -12.25 19.83
N GLY A 46 0.16 -13.15 20.69
CA GLY A 46 0.72 -14.44 20.31
C GLY A 46 2.04 -14.34 19.56
N MET A 47 2.84 -13.30 19.82
CA MET A 47 4.15 -13.10 19.22
C MET A 47 5.24 -13.25 20.27
N ASP A 48 6.25 -14.06 19.98
CA ASP A 48 7.44 -14.16 20.81
C ASP A 48 8.40 -13.00 20.52
N ILE A 49 8.98 -12.43 21.58
CA ILE A 49 10.02 -11.41 21.48
C ILE A 49 11.24 -11.85 22.30
N SER A 50 12.44 -11.72 21.71
CA SER A 50 13.68 -12.00 22.43
C SER A 50 13.98 -10.90 23.45
N ASP A 51 14.76 -11.22 24.48
CA ASP A 51 15.15 -10.22 25.49
C ASP A 51 16.00 -9.09 24.85
N GLU A 52 16.77 -9.44 23.81
CA GLU A 52 17.58 -8.52 23.00
C GLU A 52 16.73 -7.55 22.17
N ASP A 53 15.72 -8.05 21.47
CA ASP A 53 14.81 -7.22 20.67
C ASP A 53 13.95 -6.34 21.58
N LEU A 54 13.56 -6.85 22.75
CA LEU A 54 12.83 -6.09 23.75
C LEU A 54 13.68 -4.93 24.29
N ALA A 55 14.96 -5.17 24.59
CA ALA A 55 15.91 -4.13 25.02
C ALA A 55 16.08 -3.05 23.94
N GLN A 56 16.25 -3.46 22.68
CA GLN A 56 16.36 -2.55 21.55
C GLN A 56 15.11 -1.70 21.36
N SER A 57 13.92 -2.30 21.49
CA SER A 57 12.63 -1.59 21.35
C SER A 57 12.40 -0.53 22.44
N LEU A 58 12.92 -0.79 23.64
CA LEU A 58 12.79 0.09 24.80
C LEU A 58 13.91 1.12 24.90
N GLY A 59 14.97 0.99 24.08
CA GLY A 59 16.14 1.86 24.13
C GLY A 59 16.93 1.72 25.43
N VAL A 60 16.97 0.52 26.02
CA VAL A 60 17.67 0.21 27.28
C VAL A 60 18.66 -0.93 27.08
N ASP A 61 19.61 -1.07 28.00
CA ASP A 61 20.53 -2.21 27.99
C ASP A 61 19.83 -3.53 28.31
N LEU A 62 20.31 -4.63 27.70
CA LEU A 62 19.79 -5.99 27.92
C LEU A 62 19.78 -6.37 29.42
N SER A 63 20.77 -5.90 30.19
CA SER A 63 20.84 -6.13 31.64
C SER A 63 19.61 -5.59 32.37
N VAL A 64 19.06 -4.44 31.95
CA VAL A 64 17.87 -3.82 32.53
C VAL A 64 16.63 -4.68 32.29
N VAL A 65 16.50 -5.27 31.09
CA VAL A 65 15.41 -6.19 30.75
C VAL A 65 15.49 -7.48 31.58
N LEU A 66 16.68 -8.07 31.70
CA LEU A 66 16.88 -9.29 32.49
C LEU A 66 16.64 -9.07 33.98
N GLU A 67 17.04 -7.92 34.53
CA GLU A 67 16.77 -7.54 35.91
C GLU A 67 15.27 -7.31 36.17
N ALA A 68 14.58 -6.69 35.20
CA ALA A 68 13.13 -6.54 35.27
C ALA A 68 12.40 -7.89 35.28
N TRP A 69 12.79 -8.85 34.44
CA TRP A 69 12.19 -10.19 34.50
C TRP A 69 12.45 -10.91 35.82
N ARG A 70 13.67 -10.83 36.37
CA ARG A 70 13.96 -11.40 37.70
C ARG A 70 13.07 -10.80 38.79
N TYR A 71 12.84 -9.49 38.73
CA TYR A 71 11.95 -8.81 39.66
C TYR A 71 10.51 -9.34 39.56
N TRP A 72 9.95 -9.46 38.36
CA TRP A 72 8.57 -9.94 38.16
C TRP A 72 8.38 -11.42 38.47
N ILE A 73 9.40 -12.24 38.20
CA ILE A 73 9.43 -13.64 38.64
C ILE A 73 9.41 -13.73 40.17
N LYS A 74 10.20 -12.89 40.86
CA LYS A 74 10.20 -12.82 42.34
C LYS A 74 8.86 -12.39 42.91
N LYS A 75 8.17 -11.46 42.24
CA LYS A 75 6.79 -11.05 42.56
C LYS A 75 5.74 -12.10 42.17
N LYS A 76 6.15 -13.19 41.54
CA LYS A 76 5.33 -14.32 41.08
C LYS A 76 4.20 -13.90 40.13
N VAL A 77 4.36 -12.83 39.36
CA VAL A 77 3.37 -12.42 38.34
C VAL A 77 3.68 -13.00 36.96
N VAL A 78 4.93 -13.44 36.76
CA VAL A 78 5.38 -14.18 35.58
C VAL A 78 6.25 -15.35 36.02
N ARG A 79 6.42 -16.34 35.15
CA ARG A 79 7.41 -17.41 35.30
C ARG A 79 8.23 -17.55 34.03
N ARG A 80 9.44 -18.12 34.14
CA ARG A 80 10.26 -18.46 32.96
C ARG A 80 10.18 -19.96 32.71
N SER A 81 9.80 -20.34 31.50
CA SER A 81 9.76 -21.71 30.99
C SER A 81 10.82 -21.91 29.91
N GLU A 82 10.91 -23.14 29.38
CA GLU A 82 11.82 -23.47 28.27
C GLU A 82 11.46 -22.70 26.97
N SER A 83 10.21 -22.26 26.84
CA SER A 83 9.70 -21.50 25.70
C SER A 83 9.68 -19.98 25.90
N GLY A 84 10.07 -19.46 27.07
CA GLY A 84 10.16 -18.02 27.31
C GLY A 84 9.52 -17.54 28.61
N ILE A 85 8.98 -16.31 28.60
CA ILE A 85 8.28 -15.71 29.75
C ILE A 85 6.79 -15.99 29.63
N GLU A 86 6.22 -16.59 30.67
CA GLU A 86 4.78 -16.87 30.78
C GLU A 86 4.15 -15.96 31.83
N PHE A 87 3.09 -15.24 31.44
CA PHE A 87 2.31 -14.39 32.33
C PHE A 87 1.28 -15.22 33.09
N LEU A 88 1.22 -15.03 34.41
CA LEU A 88 0.35 -15.82 35.28
C LEU A 88 -0.98 -15.08 35.50
N ASN A 89 -2.09 -15.81 35.44
CA ASN A 89 -3.42 -15.29 35.74
C ASN A 89 -3.55 -15.03 37.25
N LEU A 90 -3.67 -13.76 37.64
CA LEU A 90 -3.71 -13.40 39.06
C LEU A 90 -5.11 -13.59 39.66
N LYS A 91 -6.17 -13.49 38.86
CA LYS A 91 -7.56 -13.82 39.28
C LYS A 91 -7.69 -15.28 39.66
N GLU A 92 -7.11 -16.21 38.90
CA GLU A 92 -7.09 -17.63 39.24
C GLU A 92 -6.31 -17.91 40.53
N ARG A 93 -5.37 -17.05 40.91
CA ARG A 93 -4.67 -17.18 42.20
C ARG A 93 -5.40 -16.56 43.38
N VAL A 94 -6.19 -15.52 43.17
CA VAL A 94 -6.97 -14.88 44.24
C VAL A 94 -8.30 -15.60 44.50
N TYR A 95 -8.88 -16.21 43.46
CA TYR A 95 -10.18 -16.89 43.54
C TYR A 95 -10.14 -18.40 43.29
N GLY A 96 -9.04 -18.92 42.75
CA GLY A 96 -8.89 -20.35 42.43
C GLY A 96 -8.30 -21.20 43.55
N ASP A 97 -8.13 -20.66 44.76
CA ASP A 97 -7.87 -21.47 45.94
C ASP A 97 -9.18 -21.78 46.68
N ASN A 98 -9.75 -22.94 46.35
CA ASN A 98 -10.13 -23.90 47.39
C ASN A 98 -9.28 -25.15 47.17
N HIS A 99 -8.20 -25.22 47.96
CA HIS A 99 -7.16 -26.24 48.09
C HIS A 99 -6.17 -26.30 46.91
N ASP A 100 -4.94 -25.79 47.07
CA ASP A 100 -4.00 -26.15 48.13
C ASP A 100 -3.13 -24.98 48.63
N CYS A 101 -3.42 -24.58 49.86
CA CYS A 101 -2.51 -24.50 51.00
C CYS A 101 -1.01 -24.33 50.68
N GLU A 102 -0.44 -23.27 51.27
CA GLU A 102 0.99 -23.15 51.59
C GLU A 102 1.59 -24.48 52.08
N CYS A 103 2.50 -25.07 51.29
CA CYS A 103 3.75 -25.60 51.82
C CYS A 103 4.77 -25.96 50.73
N ALA A 104 6.04 -25.86 51.13
CA ALA A 104 7.22 -26.47 50.53
C ALA A 104 7.89 -25.77 49.33
N HIS A 105 8.57 -24.67 49.65
CA HIS A 105 9.97 -24.57 49.22
C HIS A 105 10.79 -25.65 49.97
N GLN A 106 11.83 -26.18 49.31
CA GLN A 106 12.97 -26.97 49.83
C GLN A 106 12.89 -28.51 49.82
N ILE A 107 13.56 -29.13 48.83
CA ILE A 107 14.78 -29.97 48.97
C ILE A 107 14.88 -30.94 47.78
N SER A 108 15.86 -30.65 46.93
CA SER A 108 16.91 -31.53 46.41
C SER A 108 16.61 -33.02 46.15
N ARG A 109 17.02 -33.39 44.92
CA ARG A 109 17.86 -34.55 44.57
C ARG A 109 17.21 -35.94 44.49
N GLU A 110 17.56 -36.52 43.34
CA GLU A 110 17.96 -37.91 43.09
C GLU A 110 17.01 -38.82 42.30
N SER A 111 17.58 -39.23 41.17
CA SER A 111 17.56 -40.58 40.60
C SER A 111 16.44 -40.96 39.64
N GLY A 112 16.87 -41.24 38.40
CA GLY A 112 16.62 -42.58 37.85
C GLY A 112 15.99 -42.63 36.47
N ASN A 113 16.82 -42.42 35.45
CA ASN A 113 17.09 -43.34 34.34
C ASN A 113 15.95 -44.00 33.53
N SER A 114 16.26 -44.17 32.24
CA SER A 114 15.90 -45.30 31.36
C SER A 114 14.74 -45.13 30.35
N ASN A 115 15.18 -44.85 29.11
CA ASN A 115 14.97 -45.69 27.92
C ASN A 115 13.66 -45.61 27.10
N ASN A 116 13.86 -45.04 25.90
CA ASN A 116 13.83 -45.74 24.60
C ASN A 116 12.49 -45.79 23.80
N CYS A 117 12.48 -44.98 22.74
CA CYS A 117 12.28 -45.32 21.32
C CYS A 117 11.28 -46.43 20.91
N GLY A 118 10.19 -45.99 20.25
CA GLY A 118 9.75 -46.42 18.92
C GLY A 118 9.47 -47.90 18.60
N LYS A 119 8.23 -48.20 18.19
CA LYS A 119 7.91 -49.02 16.99
C LYS A 119 6.40 -49.13 16.71
N ASP A 120 6.03 -48.59 15.55
CA ASP A 120 5.34 -49.24 14.43
C ASP A 120 3.97 -49.97 14.58
N ILE A 121 2.99 -49.44 13.82
CA ILE A 121 2.17 -50.09 12.76
C ILE A 121 1.25 -51.26 13.25
N VAL A 122 -0.08 -51.31 13.06
CA VAL A 122 -0.90 -51.17 11.83
C VAL A 122 -2.41 -51.03 12.18
N ASP A 123 -3.11 -50.31 11.29
CA ASP A 123 -4.47 -50.52 10.79
C ASP A 123 -5.72 -50.39 11.69
N LYS A 124 -6.41 -49.25 11.49
CA LYS A 124 -7.76 -49.27 10.89
C LYS A 124 -8.03 -47.97 10.14
N ALA A 125 -7.87 -48.04 8.82
CA ALA A 125 -8.50 -47.10 7.91
C ALA A 125 -10.00 -47.44 7.81
N GLU A 126 -10.82 -46.40 7.98
CA GLU A 126 -12.05 -46.06 7.23
C GLU A 126 -13.14 -45.47 8.15
N LYS A 127 -13.06 -44.15 8.36
CA LYS A 127 -14.08 -43.21 7.88
C LYS A 127 -13.62 -41.75 8.05
N GLN A 128 -13.52 -41.09 6.89
CA GLN A 128 -13.46 -39.65 6.70
C GLN A 128 -14.70 -38.97 7.33
N THR A 129 -14.50 -37.83 7.99
CA THR A 129 -14.83 -36.49 7.43
C THR A 129 -14.24 -35.37 8.30
N SER A 130 -13.44 -34.50 7.66
CA SER A 130 -13.21 -33.03 7.85
C SER A 130 -13.28 -32.42 9.27
N ALA A 131 -12.21 -31.79 9.77
CA ALA A 131 -11.68 -30.45 9.42
C ALA A 131 -12.54 -29.27 9.94
N ASP A 132 -11.82 -28.29 10.50
CA ASP A 132 -12.20 -26.94 10.94
C ASP A 132 -12.93 -26.78 12.27
N GLU A 133 -12.23 -26.24 13.29
CA GLU A 133 -12.76 -25.15 14.13
C GLU A 133 -11.69 -24.55 15.09
N PHE A 134 -11.70 -23.21 15.16
CA PHE A 134 -10.89 -22.27 15.99
C PHE A 134 -9.55 -21.74 15.45
N HIS A 135 -9.62 -20.91 14.40
CA HIS A 135 -8.75 -19.72 14.25
C HIS A 135 -9.54 -18.57 13.61
N PRO A 136 -9.85 -17.49 14.32
CA PRO A 136 -10.40 -16.30 13.69
C PRO A 136 -9.24 -15.41 13.19
N LEU A 137 -9.39 -14.77 12.02
CA LEU A 137 -8.87 -13.42 11.71
C LEU A 137 -7.51 -13.19 10.99
N ILE A 138 -6.85 -14.16 10.36
CA ILE A 138 -5.65 -13.85 9.57
C ILE A 138 -5.80 -14.28 8.11
N ASP A 139 -5.89 -13.30 7.23
CA ASP A 139 -5.69 -13.50 5.79
C ASP A 139 -4.18 -13.70 5.56
N ARG A 140 -3.75 -14.97 5.39
CA ARG A 140 -2.34 -15.32 5.15
C ARG A 140 -1.75 -14.57 3.96
N ASP A 141 -2.57 -14.28 2.94
CA ASP A 141 -2.12 -13.59 1.74
C ASP A 141 -1.83 -12.11 2.02
N LEU A 142 -2.63 -11.50 2.91
CA LEU A 142 -2.39 -10.13 3.39
C LEU A 142 -1.15 -10.03 4.29
N LEU A 143 -0.90 -11.03 5.16
CA LEU A 143 0.33 -11.08 5.95
C LEU A 143 1.57 -11.23 5.06
N ASN A 144 1.52 -12.12 4.08
CA ASN A 144 2.60 -12.30 3.11
C ASN A 144 2.88 -11.00 2.34
N LEU A 145 1.82 -10.26 1.99
CA LEU A 145 1.94 -8.95 1.37
C LEU A 145 2.57 -7.91 2.29
N PHE A 146 2.19 -7.84 3.57
CA PHE A 146 2.84 -6.94 4.53
C PHE A 146 4.34 -7.23 4.62
N SER A 147 4.74 -8.48 4.82
CA SER A 147 6.15 -8.85 4.90
C SER A 147 6.90 -8.54 3.61
N ARG A 148 6.28 -8.76 2.44
CA ARG A 148 6.86 -8.40 1.14
C ARG A 148 7.09 -6.90 1.01
N VAL A 149 6.14 -6.08 1.45
CA VAL A 149 6.28 -4.62 1.41
C VAL A 149 7.28 -4.12 2.45
N GLU A 150 7.34 -4.70 3.66
CA GLU A 150 8.34 -4.38 4.68
C GLU A 150 9.77 -4.59 4.17
N ASN A 151 10.00 -5.67 3.43
CA ASN A 151 11.28 -5.93 2.78
C ASN A 151 11.62 -4.85 1.72
N ILE A 152 10.63 -4.43 0.93
CA ILE A 152 10.79 -3.36 -0.08
C ILE A 152 11.16 -2.03 0.58
N VAL A 153 10.47 -1.67 1.66
CA VAL A 153 10.71 -0.39 2.36
C VAL A 153 11.86 -0.45 3.38
N SER A 154 12.42 -1.64 3.61
CA SER A 154 13.51 -1.94 4.54
C SER A 154 13.27 -1.45 5.97
N ARG A 155 12.01 -1.48 6.40
CA ARG A 155 11.59 -1.17 7.77
C ARG A 155 10.19 -1.76 8.03
N PRO A 156 9.78 -1.88 9.29
CA PRO A 156 8.39 -2.19 9.62
C PRO A 156 7.43 -1.16 9.00
N LEU A 157 6.28 -1.64 8.53
CA LEU A 157 5.23 -0.77 8.01
C LEU A 157 4.54 -0.05 9.16
N ASN A 158 4.36 1.26 9.01
CA ASN A 158 3.58 2.03 9.98
C ASN A 158 2.08 1.81 9.79
N HIS A 159 1.28 2.31 10.74
CA HIS A 159 -0.17 2.13 10.74
C HIS A 159 -0.85 2.52 9.43
N LYS A 160 -0.49 3.70 8.88
CA LYS A 160 -1.13 4.27 7.69
C LYS A 160 -0.81 3.45 6.44
N GLU A 161 0.38 2.86 6.37
CA GLU A 161 0.80 2.00 5.27
C GLU A 161 0.11 0.63 5.31
N ARG A 162 -0.02 0.04 6.51
CA ARG A 162 -0.76 -1.21 6.69
C ARG A 162 -2.24 -1.04 6.37
N GLU A 163 -2.83 0.07 6.80
CA GLU A 163 -4.20 0.44 6.47
C GLU A 163 -4.38 0.62 4.96
N LEU A 164 -3.45 1.30 4.29
CA LEU A 164 -3.49 1.49 2.84
C LEU A 164 -3.42 0.16 2.07
N ILE A 165 -2.51 -0.74 2.46
CA ILE A 165 -2.35 -2.05 1.82
C ILE A 165 -3.62 -2.88 1.99
N ALA A 166 -4.18 -2.90 3.21
CA ALA A 166 -5.44 -3.60 3.48
C ALA A 166 -6.61 -3.02 2.67
N ASP A 167 -6.67 -1.69 2.51
CA ASP A 167 -7.71 -1.00 1.71
C ASP A 167 -7.68 -1.45 0.24
N PHE A 168 -6.50 -1.52 -0.37
CA PHE A 168 -6.38 -1.99 -1.75
C PHE A 168 -6.80 -3.44 -1.95
N VAL A 169 -6.37 -4.33 -1.06
CA VAL A 169 -6.66 -5.77 -1.18
C VAL A 169 -8.15 -6.03 -0.90
N LEU A 170 -8.70 -5.43 0.16
CA LEU A 170 -10.04 -5.76 0.65
C LEU A 170 -11.16 -4.92 0.00
N HIS A 171 -10.89 -3.67 -0.38
CA HIS A 171 -11.90 -2.73 -0.89
C HIS A 171 -11.77 -2.46 -2.39
N MET A 172 -10.57 -2.56 -2.96
CA MET A 172 -10.34 -2.35 -4.40
C MET A 172 -10.04 -3.64 -5.18
N ASN A 173 -10.03 -4.79 -4.51
CA ASN A 173 -9.73 -6.10 -5.10
C ASN A 173 -8.42 -6.11 -5.90
N ALA A 174 -7.45 -5.32 -5.44
CA ALA A 174 -6.11 -5.25 -5.97
C ALA A 174 -5.38 -6.56 -5.67
N SER A 175 -4.55 -7.03 -6.60
CA SER A 175 -3.67 -8.17 -6.35
C SER A 175 -2.56 -7.79 -5.35
N SER A 176 -2.03 -8.78 -4.64
CA SER A 176 -0.85 -8.57 -3.79
C SER A 176 0.36 -8.07 -4.58
N GLU A 177 0.49 -8.48 -5.84
CA GLU A 177 1.57 -8.08 -6.73
C GLU A 177 1.55 -6.60 -7.09
N ILE A 178 0.39 -6.06 -7.48
CA ILE A 178 0.30 -4.64 -7.88
C ILE A 178 0.52 -3.70 -6.69
N VAL A 179 0.03 -4.10 -5.51
CA VAL A 179 0.21 -3.32 -4.27
C VAL A 179 1.68 -3.31 -3.87
N ALA A 180 2.35 -4.47 -3.86
CA ALA A 180 3.78 -4.54 -3.57
C ALA A 180 4.61 -3.70 -4.56
N TYR A 181 4.27 -3.75 -5.84
CA TYR A 181 4.95 -2.98 -6.86
C TYR A 181 4.75 -1.46 -6.69
N GLY A 182 3.55 -1.00 -6.31
CA GLY A 182 3.30 0.43 -6.05
C GLY A 182 4.13 1.01 -4.91
N PHE A 183 4.37 0.24 -3.85
CA PHE A 183 5.30 0.62 -2.79
C PHE A 183 6.74 0.71 -3.31
N LYS A 184 7.22 -0.33 -4.01
CA LYS A 184 8.56 -0.36 -4.63
C LYS A 184 8.78 0.85 -5.54
N TYR A 185 7.84 1.08 -6.47
CA TYR A 185 7.87 2.16 -7.44
C TYR A 185 7.92 3.55 -6.81
N SER A 186 7.18 3.75 -5.72
CA SER A 186 7.11 5.04 -5.00
C SER A 186 8.36 5.29 -4.16
N TYR A 187 8.91 4.24 -3.53
CA TYR A 187 10.14 4.30 -2.73
C TYR A 187 11.38 4.53 -3.59
N ASP A 188 11.49 3.86 -4.73
CA ASP A 188 12.57 4.10 -5.72
C ASP A 188 12.57 5.56 -6.23
N ARG A 189 11.43 6.25 -6.11
CA ARG A 189 11.28 7.66 -6.47
C ARG A 189 11.43 8.65 -5.32
N ASP A 190 11.69 8.17 -4.11
CA ASP A 190 11.70 8.96 -2.87
C ASP A 190 10.37 9.68 -2.57
N LYS A 191 9.26 9.21 -3.16
CA LYS A 191 7.90 9.71 -2.88
C LYS A 191 7.20 8.77 -1.90
N LYS A 192 7.66 8.82 -0.65
CA LYS A 192 7.28 7.87 0.43
C LYS A 192 5.99 8.23 1.18
N SER A 193 5.26 9.27 0.75
CA SER A 193 4.03 9.64 1.43
C SER A 193 2.91 8.66 1.10
N VAL A 194 2.15 8.26 2.11
CA VAL A 194 1.02 7.31 1.98
C VAL A 194 0.01 7.81 0.95
N GLU A 195 -0.25 9.12 0.89
CA GLU A 195 -1.17 9.74 -0.07
C GLU A 195 -0.70 9.60 -1.53
N TYR A 196 0.61 9.70 -1.77
CA TYR A 196 1.18 9.51 -3.10
C TYR A 196 1.10 8.04 -3.51
N ILE A 197 1.54 7.14 -2.62
CA ILE A 197 1.48 5.68 -2.85
C ILE A 197 0.04 5.24 -3.13
N ARG A 198 -0.93 5.78 -2.38
CA ARG A 198 -2.36 5.57 -2.60
C ARG A 198 -2.77 5.96 -4.01
N LYS A 199 -2.48 7.20 -4.43
CA LYS A 199 -2.89 7.67 -5.75
C LYS A 199 -2.31 6.80 -6.88
N VAL A 200 -1.03 6.45 -6.77
CA VAL A 200 -0.34 5.59 -7.76
C VAL A 200 -1.02 4.22 -7.88
N ILE A 201 -1.26 3.54 -6.75
CA ILE A 201 -1.86 2.20 -6.78
C ILE A 201 -3.33 2.28 -7.20
N GLN A 202 -4.08 3.32 -6.79
CA GLN A 202 -5.46 3.55 -7.23
C GLN A 202 -5.56 3.69 -8.74
N ASP A 203 -4.70 4.52 -9.33
CA ASP A 203 -4.69 4.76 -10.77
C ASP A 203 -4.41 3.47 -11.57
N TRP A 204 -3.48 2.63 -11.09
CA TRP A 204 -3.18 1.34 -11.72
C TRP A 204 -4.29 0.31 -11.58
N VAL A 205 -4.90 0.22 -10.41
CA VAL A 205 -6.01 -0.70 -10.16
C VAL A 205 -7.25 -0.29 -10.97
N HIS A 206 -7.56 1.01 -11.06
CA HIS A 206 -8.63 1.52 -11.92
C HIS A 206 -8.38 1.30 -13.42
N SER A 207 -7.10 1.31 -13.82
CA SER A 207 -6.68 0.97 -15.19
C SER A 207 -6.67 -0.55 -15.44
N GLY A 208 -6.97 -1.35 -14.42
CA GLY A 208 -7.09 -2.81 -14.51
C GLY A 208 -5.78 -3.58 -14.36
N TYR A 209 -4.68 -2.92 -13.99
CA TYR A 209 -3.38 -3.57 -13.83
C TYR A 209 -3.36 -4.44 -12.57
N ARG A 210 -2.80 -5.65 -12.70
CA ARG A 210 -2.74 -6.63 -11.61
C ARG A 210 -1.31 -7.14 -11.35
N THR A 211 -0.34 -6.85 -12.20
CA THR A 211 1.03 -7.33 -12.03
C THR A 211 2.06 -6.22 -12.23
N GLU A 212 3.27 -6.42 -11.71
CA GLU A 212 4.44 -5.56 -12.01
C GLU A 212 4.67 -5.49 -13.53
N GLU A 213 4.45 -6.60 -14.24
CA GLU A 213 4.64 -6.67 -15.69
C GLU A 213 3.59 -5.85 -16.46
N ASP A 214 2.36 -5.76 -15.98
CA ASP A 214 1.32 -4.90 -16.59
C ASP A 214 1.75 -3.44 -16.53
N VAL A 215 2.22 -3.02 -15.35
CA VAL A 215 2.66 -1.65 -15.13
C VAL A 215 3.97 -1.38 -15.86
N GLU A 216 4.93 -2.30 -15.88
CA GLU A 216 6.17 -2.10 -16.62
C GLU A 216 5.94 -2.07 -18.12
N LYS A 217 5.07 -2.94 -18.67
CA LYS A 217 4.67 -2.90 -20.08
C LYS A 217 3.97 -1.60 -20.43
N GLU A 218 3.26 -1.00 -19.48
CA GLU A 218 2.54 0.25 -19.68
C GLU A 218 3.40 1.49 -19.43
N ILE A 219 4.27 1.51 -18.43
CA ILE A 219 5.19 2.63 -18.15
C ILE A 219 6.35 2.67 -19.15
N SER A 220 6.85 1.50 -19.58
CA SER A 220 7.80 1.42 -20.71
C SER A 220 7.15 1.79 -22.04
N LYS A 221 5.84 1.82 -22.07
CA LYS A 221 5.07 2.35 -23.16
C LYS A 221 5.02 3.89 -22.94
N TYR A 222 4.52 4.36 -21.79
CA TYR A 222 4.26 5.76 -21.48
C TYR A 222 5.41 6.78 -21.42
N ASP A 223 6.61 6.38 -20.96
CA ASP A 223 7.63 7.35 -20.57
C ASP A 223 8.88 7.28 -21.47
N GLN A 224 8.95 8.20 -22.44
CA GLN A 224 10.14 8.40 -23.28
C GLN A 224 11.38 8.74 -22.42
N ARG A 225 11.20 9.51 -21.33
CA ARG A 225 12.29 9.85 -20.43
C ARG A 225 12.74 8.63 -19.63
N PHE A 226 11.84 7.71 -19.29
CA PHE A 226 12.18 6.44 -18.63
C PHE A 226 13.11 5.55 -19.47
N HIS A 227 12.85 5.41 -20.78
CA HIS A 227 13.79 4.69 -21.66
C HIS A 227 15.15 5.34 -21.71
N VAL A 228 15.18 6.68 -21.71
CA VAL A 228 16.42 7.45 -21.67
C VAL A 228 17.15 7.23 -20.35
N TYR A 229 16.46 7.34 -19.20
CA TYR A 229 17.01 7.05 -17.88
C TYR A 229 17.60 5.64 -17.81
N LYS A 230 16.84 4.62 -18.21
CA LYS A 230 17.25 3.21 -18.17
C LYS A 230 18.45 2.95 -19.08
N ARG A 231 18.48 3.59 -20.26
CA ARG A 231 19.59 3.48 -21.21
C ARG A 231 20.86 4.15 -20.68
N ILE A 232 20.75 5.32 -20.05
CA ILE A 232 21.87 6.03 -19.41
C ILE A 232 22.39 5.23 -18.21
N MET A 233 21.51 4.76 -17.31
CA MET A 233 21.93 3.99 -16.13
C MET A 233 22.61 2.67 -16.50
N ARG A 234 22.12 1.96 -17.52
CA ARG A 234 22.78 0.78 -18.07
C ARG A 234 24.15 1.12 -18.68
N ALA A 235 24.27 2.24 -19.39
CA ALA A 235 25.54 2.69 -19.95
C ALA A 235 26.58 3.04 -18.86
N LEU A 236 26.12 3.43 -17.66
CA LEU A 236 26.95 3.63 -16.47
C LEU A 236 27.26 2.35 -15.68
N GLY A 237 26.72 1.19 -16.10
CA GLY A 237 26.92 -0.08 -15.40
C GLY A 237 25.97 -0.34 -14.22
N PHE A 238 24.92 0.47 -14.05
CA PHE A 238 23.93 0.27 -13.00
C PHE A 238 22.69 -0.48 -13.52
N SER A 239 22.22 -1.45 -12.73
CA SER A 239 20.97 -2.17 -12.98
C SER A 239 19.76 -1.58 -12.23
N ARG A 240 20.00 -0.64 -11.31
CA ARG A 240 18.97 0.08 -10.54
C ARG A 240 18.38 1.26 -11.32
N MET A 241 17.25 1.76 -10.84
CA MET A 241 16.70 3.05 -11.29
C MET A 241 17.54 4.23 -10.78
N PRO A 242 17.57 5.36 -11.52
CA PRO A 242 18.17 6.59 -11.02
C PRO A 242 17.34 7.18 -9.87
N SER A 243 18.02 7.71 -8.86
CA SER A 243 17.50 8.53 -7.77
C SER A 243 16.90 9.85 -8.27
N GLU A 244 16.17 10.58 -7.42
CA GLU A 244 15.56 11.86 -7.79
C GLU A 244 16.59 12.89 -8.27
N ALA A 245 17.74 12.97 -7.62
CA ALA A 245 18.84 13.86 -8.02
C ALA A 245 19.46 13.46 -9.37
N GLU A 246 19.59 12.15 -9.64
CA GLU A 246 20.07 11.64 -10.93
C GLU A 246 19.04 11.91 -12.04
N ARG A 247 17.74 11.78 -11.76
CA ARG A 247 16.66 12.10 -12.71
C ARG A 247 16.64 13.58 -13.07
N GLN A 248 16.74 14.49 -12.09
CA GLN A 248 16.81 15.93 -12.35
C GLN A 248 17.96 16.31 -13.29
N ILE A 249 19.12 15.67 -13.14
CA ILE A 249 20.27 15.90 -14.02
C ILE A 249 19.95 15.44 -15.46
N MET A 250 19.41 14.22 -15.61
CA MET A 250 19.02 13.69 -16.92
C MET A 250 17.89 14.49 -17.58
N ASP A 251 16.94 14.97 -16.77
CA ASP A 251 15.84 15.85 -17.19
C ASP A 251 16.36 17.16 -17.76
N ASN A 252 17.32 17.80 -17.07
CA ASN A 252 17.97 19.01 -17.57
C ASN A 252 18.63 18.78 -18.94
N TRP A 253 19.28 17.65 -19.18
CA TRP A 253 19.88 17.36 -20.48
C TRP A 253 18.82 17.22 -21.59
N MET A 254 17.71 16.54 -21.29
CA MET A 254 16.60 16.40 -22.23
C MET A 254 15.93 17.74 -22.52
N GLU A 255 15.80 18.60 -21.51
CA GLU A 255 15.27 19.97 -21.66
C GLU A 255 16.20 20.89 -22.46
N LEU A 256 17.52 20.68 -22.34
CA LEU A 256 18.53 21.32 -23.19
C LEU A 256 18.58 20.74 -24.61
N GLY A 257 17.73 19.77 -24.95
CA GLY A 257 17.64 19.17 -26.28
C GLY A 257 18.81 18.25 -26.64
N VAL A 258 19.55 17.75 -25.64
CA VAL A 258 20.67 16.83 -25.88
C VAL A 258 20.13 15.51 -26.43
N ALA A 259 20.74 15.02 -27.51
CA ALA A 259 20.37 13.72 -28.08
C ALA A 259 20.79 12.57 -27.15
N VAL A 260 19.93 11.56 -27.01
CA VAL A 260 20.18 10.38 -26.16
C VAL A 260 21.48 9.66 -26.52
N GLY A 261 21.83 9.61 -27.82
CA GLY A 261 23.10 9.04 -28.28
C GLY A 261 24.31 9.74 -27.67
N THR A 262 24.28 11.08 -27.59
CA THR A 262 25.34 11.91 -26.99
C THR A 262 25.43 11.68 -25.47
N MET A 263 24.31 11.49 -24.78
CA MET A 263 24.30 11.17 -23.35
C MET A 263 24.99 9.81 -23.08
N VAL A 264 24.67 8.80 -23.87
CA VAL A 264 25.27 7.45 -23.76
C VAL A 264 26.76 7.47 -24.10
N GLU A 265 27.17 8.24 -25.10
CA GLU A 265 28.58 8.43 -25.44
C GLU A 265 29.35 9.10 -24.30
N ALA A 266 28.77 10.11 -23.65
CA ALA A 266 29.35 10.75 -22.48
C ALA A 266 29.48 9.77 -21.30
N CYS A 267 28.54 8.83 -21.11
CA CYS A 267 28.71 7.73 -20.15
C CYS A 267 29.90 6.83 -20.52
N GLY A 268 30.11 6.54 -21.80
CA GLY A 268 31.25 5.76 -22.29
C GLY A 268 32.62 6.36 -21.93
N LYS A 269 32.72 7.69 -21.84
CA LYS A 269 33.94 8.40 -21.37
C LYS A 269 34.25 8.14 -19.89
N THR A 270 33.34 7.51 -19.14
CA THR A 270 33.55 7.10 -17.74
C THR A 270 33.97 5.63 -17.60
N ALA A 271 34.09 4.89 -18.71
CA ALA A 271 34.50 3.49 -18.71
C ALA A 271 35.92 3.33 -18.13
N GLY A 272 36.05 2.50 -17.09
CA GLY A 272 37.30 2.27 -16.36
C GLY A 272 37.38 2.91 -14.97
N ILE A 273 36.40 3.73 -14.59
CA ILE A 273 36.25 4.25 -13.22
C ILE A 273 35.46 3.22 -12.40
N SER A 274 35.96 2.83 -11.22
CA SER A 274 35.32 1.82 -10.36
C SER A 274 33.97 2.25 -9.77
N ASN A 275 33.66 3.55 -9.75
CA ASN A 275 32.39 4.09 -9.29
C ASN A 275 31.95 5.30 -10.16
N PRO A 276 31.41 5.04 -11.37
CA PRO A 276 30.98 6.09 -12.29
C PRO A 276 29.82 6.91 -11.69
N ASN A 277 29.89 8.24 -11.82
CA ASN A 277 28.97 9.19 -11.18
C ASN A 277 28.26 10.08 -12.21
N ILE A 278 26.94 10.19 -12.13
CA ILE A 278 26.12 11.01 -13.03
C ILE A 278 26.57 12.49 -13.07
N LYS A 279 27.05 13.03 -11.94
CA LYS A 279 27.51 14.43 -11.85
C LYS A 279 28.78 14.68 -12.67
N TYR A 280 29.57 13.65 -12.91
CA TYR A 280 30.74 13.76 -13.77
C TYR A 280 30.33 13.78 -15.24
N VAL A 281 29.36 12.95 -15.63
CA VAL A 281 28.76 12.96 -16.98
C VAL A 281 28.10 14.31 -17.27
N ASP A 282 27.44 14.91 -16.28
CA ASP A 282 26.82 16.24 -16.37
C ASP A 282 27.82 17.32 -16.79
N LYS A 283 29.00 17.35 -16.15
CA LYS A 283 30.07 18.30 -16.50
C LYS A 283 30.56 18.14 -17.93
N ILE A 284 30.66 16.90 -18.42
CA ILE A 284 31.07 16.62 -19.80
C ILE A 284 30.04 17.17 -20.77
N ILE A 285 28.76 16.84 -20.57
CA ILE A 285 27.67 17.24 -21.46
C ILE A 285 27.51 18.77 -21.51
N LEU A 286 27.58 19.43 -20.36
CA LEU A 286 27.48 20.89 -20.28
C LEU A 286 28.69 21.59 -20.93
N GLY A 287 29.88 21.02 -20.84
CA GLY A 287 31.07 21.49 -21.56
C GLY A 287 30.89 21.42 -23.08
N ASP A 288 30.47 20.26 -23.60
CA ASP A 288 30.26 20.03 -25.03
C ASP A 288 29.14 20.93 -25.61
N LEU A 289 28.15 21.33 -24.80
CA LEU A 289 27.07 22.25 -25.18
C LEU A 289 27.51 23.72 -25.23
N ALA A 290 28.38 24.15 -24.31
CA ALA A 290 28.92 25.51 -24.29
C ALA A 290 29.76 25.80 -25.54
N GLU A 291 30.47 24.79 -26.05
CA GLU A 291 31.23 24.88 -27.30
C GLU A 291 30.32 24.97 -28.54
N LYS A 292 29.15 24.30 -28.54
CA LYS A 292 28.18 24.31 -29.65
C LYS A 292 27.31 25.57 -29.75
N LYS A 293 27.02 26.25 -28.63
CA LYS A 293 26.24 27.51 -28.64
C LYS A 293 26.97 28.70 -29.29
N GLY A 294 28.25 28.57 -29.63
CA GLY A 294 28.98 29.53 -30.44
C GLY A 294 28.62 29.52 -31.94
N THR A 295 27.82 28.55 -32.41
CA THR A 295 27.63 28.31 -33.85
C THR A 295 26.23 27.78 -34.19
N SER A 296 25.18 28.63 -34.16
CA SER A 296 24.09 28.68 -35.17
C SER A 296 22.85 29.44 -34.70
N SER A 297 22.45 30.45 -35.47
CA SER A 297 21.18 31.17 -35.45
C SER A 297 20.49 31.02 -36.81
N GLU A 298 19.19 30.67 -36.85
CA GLU A 298 18.15 31.23 -37.76
C GLU A 298 16.81 30.44 -37.78
N SER A 299 15.74 31.15 -37.34
CA SER A 299 14.35 31.31 -37.81
C SER A 299 13.46 30.19 -38.41
N GLN A 300 12.19 30.09 -37.92
CA GLN A 300 10.93 30.27 -38.70
C GLN A 300 9.72 30.65 -37.81
N ASN A 301 8.74 31.33 -38.42
CA ASN A 301 7.72 32.23 -37.86
C ASN A 301 6.32 31.55 -37.78
N GLY A 302 5.63 31.66 -36.64
CA GLY A 302 4.25 31.21 -36.40
C GLY A 302 3.96 31.28 -34.89
N GLN A 303 2.80 31.79 -34.47
CA GLN A 303 2.50 31.96 -33.04
C GLN A 303 2.45 30.58 -32.37
N THR A 304 3.56 30.26 -31.70
CA THR A 304 3.81 28.97 -31.09
C THR A 304 3.01 28.88 -29.81
N VAL A 305 1.94 28.09 -29.83
CA VAL A 305 1.20 27.73 -28.61
C VAL A 305 2.08 26.77 -27.81
N SER A 306 2.34 27.11 -26.56
CA SER A 306 3.21 26.28 -25.71
C SER A 306 2.51 24.97 -25.34
N ARG A 307 3.31 23.91 -25.17
CA ARG A 307 2.81 22.61 -24.72
C ARG A 307 2.04 22.68 -23.40
N LYS A 308 2.41 23.62 -22.52
CA LYS A 308 1.70 23.89 -21.26
C LYS A 308 0.27 24.38 -21.50
N GLN A 309 0.07 25.32 -22.42
CA GLN A 309 -1.26 25.85 -22.76
C GLN A 309 -2.17 24.76 -23.35
N ILE A 310 -1.62 23.81 -24.12
CA ILE A 310 -2.37 22.67 -24.67
C ILE A 310 -2.84 21.72 -23.56
N VAL A 311 -2.01 21.49 -22.53
CA VAL A 311 -2.38 20.67 -21.37
C VAL A 311 -3.50 21.33 -20.58
N GLU A 312 -3.34 22.62 -20.24
CA GLU A 312 -4.36 23.39 -19.50
C GLU A 312 -5.70 23.44 -20.26
N TYR A 313 -5.67 23.60 -21.59
CA TYR A 313 -6.86 23.54 -22.42
C TYR A 313 -7.59 22.19 -22.33
N VAL A 314 -6.85 21.08 -22.34
CA VAL A 314 -7.44 19.74 -22.29
C VAL A 314 -7.95 19.37 -20.90
N GLU A 315 -7.27 19.82 -19.84
CA GLU A 315 -7.79 19.70 -18.46
C GLU A 315 -9.14 20.40 -18.34
N LYS A 316 -9.27 21.62 -18.88
CA LYS A 316 -10.55 22.35 -18.89
C LYS A 316 -11.65 21.60 -19.64
N LEU A 317 -11.36 21.02 -20.82
CA LEU A 317 -12.32 20.21 -21.56
C LEU A 317 -12.83 19.00 -20.76
N ARG A 318 -11.98 18.42 -19.90
CA ARG A 318 -12.37 17.30 -19.03
C ARG A 318 -13.27 17.76 -17.90
N GLU A 319 -12.94 18.87 -17.25
CA GLU A 319 -13.76 19.47 -16.21
C GLU A 319 -15.17 19.81 -16.74
N ASP A 320 -15.24 20.45 -17.91
CA ASP A 320 -16.51 20.79 -18.57
C ASP A 320 -17.36 19.54 -18.87
N GLU A 321 -16.74 18.44 -19.32
CA GLU A 321 -17.45 17.19 -19.61
C GLU A 321 -17.87 16.44 -18.33
N GLU A 322 -17.07 16.50 -17.25
CA GLU A 322 -17.45 15.96 -15.94
C GLU A 322 -18.67 16.69 -15.37
N GLU A 323 -18.75 18.00 -15.55
CA GLU A 323 -19.92 18.79 -15.19
C GLU A 323 -21.13 18.42 -16.05
N ALA A 324 -20.97 18.34 -17.37
CA ALA A 324 -22.04 17.90 -18.27
C ALA A 324 -22.56 16.48 -17.94
N ALA A 325 -21.68 15.55 -17.54
CA ALA A 325 -22.08 14.21 -17.12
C ALA A 325 -22.92 14.24 -15.82
N LYS A 326 -22.58 15.11 -14.85
CA LYS A 326 -23.38 15.32 -13.64
C LYS A 326 -24.77 15.86 -13.98
N GLU A 327 -24.86 16.82 -14.90
CA GLU A 327 -26.14 17.35 -15.36
C GLU A 327 -27.01 16.28 -16.00
N ARG A 328 -26.44 15.43 -16.88
CA ARG A 328 -27.14 14.29 -17.48
C ARG A 328 -27.67 13.31 -16.43
N ILE A 329 -26.89 13.02 -15.39
CA ILE A 329 -27.35 12.19 -14.27
C ILE A 329 -28.58 12.80 -13.60
N VAL A 330 -28.54 14.09 -13.26
CA VAL A 330 -29.65 14.80 -12.62
C VAL A 330 -30.89 14.80 -13.53
N GLU A 331 -30.71 15.02 -14.83
CA GLU A 331 -31.77 14.96 -15.81
C GLU A 331 -32.45 13.58 -15.82
N ILE A 332 -31.67 12.50 -15.88
CA ILE A 332 -32.18 11.12 -15.87
C ILE A 332 -32.89 10.79 -14.55
N GLU A 333 -32.34 11.21 -13.42
CA GLU A 333 -32.95 10.99 -12.11
C GLU A 333 -34.30 11.71 -11.98
N ASN A 334 -34.44 12.89 -12.59
CA ASN A 334 -35.71 13.62 -12.64
C ASN A 334 -36.72 12.97 -13.59
N LYS A 335 -36.27 12.51 -14.76
CA LYS A 335 -37.13 11.85 -15.77
C LYS A 335 -37.56 10.45 -15.34
N ILE A 336 -36.68 9.71 -14.67
CA ILE A 336 -36.90 8.34 -14.21
C ILE A 336 -36.56 8.25 -12.71
N PRO A 337 -37.47 8.68 -11.82
CA PRO A 337 -37.23 8.68 -10.38
C PRO A 337 -36.90 7.31 -9.76
N GLU A 338 -37.25 6.22 -10.45
CA GLU A 338 -36.83 4.87 -10.07
C GLU A 338 -35.31 4.69 -10.12
N ILE A 339 -34.64 5.28 -11.11
CA ILE A 339 -33.17 5.24 -11.22
C ILE A 339 -32.54 5.97 -10.02
N ALA A 340 -33.09 7.12 -9.61
CA ALA A 340 -32.62 7.84 -8.42
C ALA A 340 -32.72 6.97 -7.15
N LYS A 341 -33.84 6.26 -6.97
CA LYS A 341 -34.03 5.33 -5.84
C LYS A 341 -33.04 4.16 -5.88
N LEU A 342 -32.79 3.61 -7.05
CA LEU A 342 -31.84 2.51 -7.26
C LEU A 342 -30.40 2.96 -6.98
N ARG A 343 -30.00 4.15 -7.46
CA ARG A 343 -28.68 4.74 -7.16
C ARG A 343 -28.52 5.05 -5.68
N GLU A 344 -29.55 5.59 -5.03
CA GLU A 344 -29.55 5.82 -3.58
C GLU A 344 -29.49 4.50 -2.78
N ARG A 345 -30.18 3.44 -3.23
CA ARG A 345 -30.04 2.11 -2.62
C ARG A 345 -28.62 1.56 -2.80
N SER A 346 -28.04 1.70 -3.99
CA SER A 346 -26.64 1.33 -4.24
C SER A 346 -25.68 2.08 -3.31
N ARG A 347 -25.94 3.37 -3.03
CA ARG A 347 -25.17 4.17 -2.08
C ARG A 347 -25.33 3.67 -0.64
N LYS A 348 -26.55 3.35 -0.21
CA LYS A 348 -26.82 2.75 1.11
C LYS A 348 -26.15 1.39 1.25
N ASN A 349 -26.15 0.56 0.20
CA ASN A 349 -25.47 -0.73 0.16
C ASN A 349 -23.95 -0.57 0.41
N ILE A 350 -23.33 0.47 -0.14
CA ILE A 350 -21.92 0.81 0.15
C ILE A 350 -21.73 1.18 1.63
N MET A 351 -22.63 1.97 2.21
CA MET A 351 -22.57 2.32 3.65
C MET A 351 -22.85 1.11 4.56
N GLU A 352 -23.76 0.23 4.15
CA GLU A 352 -24.05 -1.03 4.85
C GLU A 352 -22.83 -1.95 4.82
N LEU A 353 -22.16 -2.10 3.66
CA LEU A 353 -20.88 -2.82 3.52
C LEU A 353 -19.81 -2.28 4.47
N ALA A 354 -19.66 -0.96 4.56
CA ALA A 354 -18.70 -0.32 5.46
C ALA A 354 -19.03 -0.50 6.95
N SER A 355 -20.29 -0.80 7.30
CA SER A 355 -20.78 -0.92 8.68
C SER A 355 -21.14 -2.34 9.11
N VAL A 356 -20.94 -3.35 8.23
CA VAL A 356 -21.16 -4.76 8.55
C VAL A 356 -20.30 -5.18 9.75
N SER A 357 -20.96 -5.63 10.81
CA SER A 357 -20.35 -6.11 12.06
C SER A 357 -21.12 -7.34 12.54
N GLY A 358 -20.46 -8.23 13.29
CA GLY A 358 -20.98 -9.54 13.68
C GLY A 358 -19.87 -10.60 13.61
N ASP A 359 -20.23 -11.85 13.87
CA ASP A 359 -19.38 -13.01 13.63
C ASP A 359 -18.95 -13.09 12.14
N SER A 360 -17.78 -13.69 11.88
CA SER A 360 -17.19 -13.86 10.54
C SER A 360 -18.16 -14.48 9.53
N GLN A 361 -18.96 -15.47 9.94
CA GLN A 361 -19.86 -16.18 9.04
C GLN A 361 -21.08 -15.31 8.65
N GLU A 362 -21.66 -14.59 9.60
CA GLU A 362 -22.77 -13.66 9.35
C GLU A 362 -22.33 -12.45 8.50
N ARG A 363 -21.12 -11.93 8.74
CA ARG A 363 -20.55 -10.82 7.95
C ARG A 363 -20.37 -11.20 6.49
N ASN A 364 -19.78 -12.37 6.21
CA ASN A 364 -19.54 -12.83 4.84
C ASN A 364 -20.87 -13.06 4.08
N LYS A 365 -21.86 -13.66 4.74
CA LYS A 365 -23.22 -13.81 4.16
C LYS A 365 -23.84 -12.45 3.81
N LYS A 366 -23.69 -11.44 4.69
CA LYS A 366 -24.21 -10.09 4.45
C LYS A 366 -23.49 -9.37 3.31
N ILE A 367 -22.17 -9.49 3.20
CA ILE A 367 -21.39 -8.93 2.09
C ILE A 367 -21.80 -9.54 0.75
N GLU A 368 -21.96 -10.87 0.69
CA GLU A 368 -22.39 -11.57 -0.51
C GLU A 368 -23.81 -11.15 -0.94
N LEU A 369 -24.71 -11.00 0.03
CA LEU A 369 -26.08 -10.52 -0.21
C LEU A 369 -26.08 -9.12 -0.85
N ILE A 370 -25.29 -8.18 -0.29
CA ILE A 370 -25.19 -6.81 -0.81
C ILE A 370 -24.56 -6.78 -2.21
N ARG A 371 -23.56 -7.64 -2.48
CA ARG A 371 -22.95 -7.76 -3.82
C ARG A 371 -24.00 -8.20 -4.86
N LYS A 372 -24.79 -9.23 -4.54
CA LYS A 372 -25.89 -9.71 -5.40
C LYS A 372 -26.97 -8.63 -5.59
N GLU A 373 -27.26 -7.84 -4.57
CA GLU A 373 -28.22 -6.72 -4.68
C GLU A 373 -27.68 -5.62 -5.62
N ASN A 374 -26.40 -5.25 -5.53
CA ASN A 374 -25.79 -4.24 -6.40
C ASN A 374 -25.67 -4.69 -7.87
N GLU A 375 -25.56 -5.98 -8.13
CA GLU A 375 -25.65 -6.54 -9.48
C GLU A 375 -27.05 -6.34 -10.06
N LYS A 376 -28.09 -6.75 -9.32
CA LYS A 376 -29.50 -6.55 -9.72
C LYS A 376 -29.86 -5.07 -9.91
N ILE A 377 -29.31 -4.17 -9.08
CA ILE A 377 -29.51 -2.72 -9.23
C ILE A 377 -28.95 -2.24 -10.58
N ARG A 378 -27.73 -2.67 -10.95
CA ARG A 378 -27.11 -2.31 -12.24
C ARG A 378 -27.94 -2.82 -13.43
N GLU A 379 -28.38 -4.08 -13.38
CA GLU A 379 -29.27 -4.66 -14.40
C GLU A 379 -30.58 -3.89 -14.52
N SER A 380 -31.17 -3.50 -13.39
CA SER A 380 -32.43 -2.74 -13.34
C SER A 380 -32.28 -1.34 -13.93
N ILE A 381 -31.19 -0.63 -13.60
CA ILE A 381 -30.89 0.69 -14.19
C ILE A 381 -30.75 0.56 -15.70
N ASN A 382 -29.98 -0.42 -16.20
CA ASN A 382 -29.80 -0.63 -17.63
C ASN A 382 -31.12 -0.95 -18.34
N SER A 383 -31.97 -1.78 -17.73
CA SER A 383 -33.32 -2.08 -18.23
C SER A 383 -34.20 -0.83 -18.33
N LEU A 384 -34.17 0.03 -17.30
CA LEU A 384 -34.94 1.27 -17.27
C LEU A 384 -34.47 2.27 -18.32
N LEU A 385 -33.16 2.41 -18.53
CA LEU A 385 -32.60 3.25 -19.59
C LEU A 385 -33.05 2.75 -20.97
N HIS A 386 -32.91 1.46 -21.25
CA HIS A 386 -33.32 0.86 -22.50
C HIS A 386 -34.83 1.04 -22.78
N LYS A 387 -35.69 0.79 -21.78
CA LYS A 387 -37.15 0.98 -21.91
C LYS A 387 -37.54 2.41 -22.25
N ASN A 388 -36.75 3.40 -21.84
CA ASN A 388 -36.98 4.82 -22.13
C ASN A 388 -36.22 5.30 -23.39
N ASN A 389 -35.64 4.38 -24.18
CA ASN A 389 -34.83 4.69 -25.36
C ASN A 389 -33.62 5.60 -25.04
N ILE A 390 -33.05 5.44 -23.84
CA ILE A 390 -31.88 6.18 -23.39
C ILE A 390 -30.65 5.28 -23.52
N PRO A 391 -29.56 5.75 -24.15
CA PRO A 391 -28.31 5.00 -24.20
C PRO A 391 -27.79 4.64 -22.81
N VAL A 392 -27.27 3.43 -22.64
CA VAL A 392 -26.75 2.95 -21.34
C VAL A 392 -25.57 3.80 -20.85
N ASP A 393 -24.79 4.35 -21.79
CA ASP A 393 -23.64 5.22 -21.55
C ASP A 393 -24.00 6.71 -21.45
N TYR A 394 -25.30 7.07 -21.44
CA TYR A 394 -25.72 8.48 -21.43
C TYR A 394 -25.22 9.25 -20.21
N MET A 395 -25.17 8.59 -19.05
CA MET A 395 -24.73 9.16 -17.79
C MET A 395 -23.20 9.11 -17.61
N GLU A 396 -22.46 8.51 -18.54
CA GLU A 396 -21.01 8.37 -18.47
C GLU A 396 -20.30 9.64 -18.98
N ILE A 397 -19.06 9.84 -18.53
CA ILE A 397 -18.17 10.92 -19.00
C ILE A 397 -17.72 10.59 -20.42
N ARG A 398 -17.87 11.53 -21.36
CA ARG A 398 -17.54 11.33 -22.78
C ARG A 398 -16.28 12.06 -23.19
N TYR A 399 -15.15 11.38 -23.12
CA TYR A 399 -13.89 11.93 -23.60
C TYR A 399 -13.93 12.19 -25.11
N LYS A 400 -13.46 13.37 -25.55
CA LYS A 400 -13.33 13.72 -26.97
C LYS A 400 -12.41 12.75 -27.68
N CYS A 401 -11.30 12.40 -27.05
CA CYS A 401 -10.41 11.36 -27.54
C CYS A 401 -10.67 10.04 -26.82
N ARG A 402 -11.28 9.08 -27.53
CA ARG A 402 -11.49 7.72 -27.00
C ARG A 402 -10.21 6.92 -26.79
N LEU A 403 -9.10 7.34 -27.40
CA LEU A 403 -7.81 6.64 -27.31
C LEU A 403 -7.04 7.03 -26.05
N CYS A 404 -6.86 8.33 -25.78
CA CYS A 404 -6.14 8.79 -24.58
C CYS A 404 -7.07 9.20 -23.43
N LYS A 405 -8.40 9.15 -23.62
CA LYS A 405 -9.39 9.69 -22.68
C LYS A 405 -9.06 11.14 -22.26
N ASP A 406 -8.70 11.94 -23.26
CA ASP A 406 -8.25 13.32 -23.11
C ASP A 406 -7.04 13.52 -22.18
N ASN A 407 -6.17 12.51 -22.06
CA ASN A 407 -4.87 12.67 -21.38
C ASN A 407 -3.75 13.15 -22.31
N LEU A 408 -4.04 13.47 -23.58
CA LEU A 408 -3.07 13.85 -24.63
C LEU A 408 -2.00 12.81 -25.01
N PHE A 409 -1.88 11.72 -24.25
CA PHE A 409 -0.92 10.63 -24.44
C PHE A 409 -1.66 9.29 -24.42
N LEU A 410 -1.29 8.39 -25.32
CA LEU A 410 -1.84 7.03 -25.40
C LEU A 410 -1.17 6.10 -24.41
N ASP A 411 -1.80 4.94 -24.15
CA ASP A 411 -1.31 3.75 -23.43
C ASP A 411 0.18 3.43 -23.64
N ASP A 412 0.72 3.80 -24.81
CA ASP A 412 2.10 3.64 -25.24
C ASP A 412 3.01 4.87 -25.14
N GLY A 413 2.60 5.93 -24.43
CA GLY A 413 3.38 7.17 -24.23
C GLY A 413 3.59 8.04 -25.42
N SER A 414 3.24 7.51 -26.58
CA SER A 414 3.21 8.29 -27.78
C SER A 414 2.21 9.43 -27.54
N GLN A 415 2.63 10.60 -28.01
CA GLN A 415 1.73 11.72 -28.12
C GLN A 415 0.53 11.25 -28.92
N CYS A 416 -0.64 11.26 -28.27
CA CYS A 416 -1.85 10.85 -28.93
C CYS A 416 -2.02 11.75 -30.15
N ARG A 417 -2.46 11.15 -31.27
CA ARG A 417 -2.75 11.91 -32.49
C ARG A 417 -3.70 13.10 -32.25
N CYS A 418 -4.53 13.03 -31.19
CA CYS A 418 -5.39 14.14 -30.80
C CYS A 418 -4.60 15.38 -30.32
N PHE A 419 -3.32 15.28 -29.94
CA PHE A 419 -2.55 16.44 -29.49
C PHE A 419 -2.46 17.51 -30.57
N LEU A 420 -2.15 17.12 -31.82
CA LEU A 420 -2.10 18.07 -32.94
C LEU A 420 -3.48 18.67 -33.23
N GLU A 421 -4.54 17.90 -32.97
CA GLU A 421 -5.92 18.35 -33.09
C GLU A 421 -6.26 19.37 -32.00
N ARG A 422 -5.91 19.08 -30.73
CA ARG A 422 -6.07 19.99 -29.59
C ARG A 422 -5.21 21.26 -29.73
N GLU A 423 -4.01 21.14 -30.27
CA GLU A 423 -3.15 22.29 -30.60
C GLU A 423 -3.80 23.19 -31.65
N LYS A 424 -4.36 22.60 -32.72
CA LYS A 424 -5.08 23.34 -33.76
C LYS A 424 -6.35 24.00 -33.21
N GLU A 425 -7.11 23.27 -32.40
CA GLU A 425 -8.31 23.80 -31.73
C GLU A 425 -7.96 25.00 -30.85
N LEU A 426 -6.94 24.86 -29.99
CA LEU A 426 -6.50 25.94 -29.11
C LEU A 426 -5.95 27.14 -29.89
N ARG A 427 -5.21 26.91 -30.98
CA ARG A 427 -4.76 27.99 -31.86
C ARG A 427 -5.94 28.71 -32.49
N ALA A 428 -6.96 27.97 -32.91
CA ALA A 428 -8.18 28.54 -33.50
C ALA A 428 -9.00 29.35 -32.47
N THR A 429 -9.09 28.91 -31.22
CA THR A 429 -9.77 29.69 -30.17
C THR A 429 -9.05 30.99 -29.86
N LEU A 430 -7.71 30.97 -29.80
CA LEU A 430 -6.90 32.16 -29.54
C LEU A 430 -6.96 33.17 -30.70
N SER A 431 -7.00 32.71 -31.95
CA SER A 431 -7.14 33.60 -33.11
C SER A 431 -8.49 34.29 -33.23
N VAL A 432 -9.53 33.77 -32.57
CA VAL A 432 -10.88 34.35 -32.56
C VAL A 432 -11.06 35.38 -31.44
N GLU A 433 -10.20 35.36 -30.42
CA GLU A 433 -10.20 36.34 -29.32
C GLU A 433 -9.41 37.63 -29.66
N ASP A 434 -8.60 37.60 -30.73
CA ASP A 434 -7.78 38.71 -31.22
C ASP A 434 -8.44 39.53 -32.36
N GLU A 435 -9.66 39.16 -32.79
CA GLU A 435 -10.53 39.91 -33.72
C GLU A 435 -11.72 40.55 -32.98
#